data_AF-A0A537V7I4-F1
#
_entry.id   AF-A0A537V7I4-F1
#
_cell.length_a   1.000
_cell.length_b   1.000
_cell.length_c   1.000
_cell.angle_alpha   90.00
_cell.angle_beta   90.00
_cell.angle_gamma   90.00
#
_symmetry.space_group_name_H-M   'P 1'
#
loop_
_entity.id
_entity.type
_entity.pdbx_description
1 polymer ?
#
loop_
_entity_poly.entity_id
_entity_poly.type
_entity_poly.pdbx_seq_one_letter_code
_entity_poly.pdbx_strand_id
1 'polypeptide(L)'
;MAEATKDERAKRARAHVPASDVPDPAASDGSHVQGGCPVAWCPICMAVTAVQPLKPEVIEHLLKAGTEMLLAFRGVIDARAEELHPTDGDQSGPTRLEKIDIG
;
A
#
# COMPACT_ATOMS: atom_id res chain seq x y z
N MET A 1 2.84 39.93 -57.85
CA MET A 1 3.54 40.54 -56.69
C MET A 1 2.56 40.47 -55.53
N ALA A 2 2.67 39.44 -54.67
CA ALA A 2 3.01 39.53 -53.23
C ALA A 2 2.03 40.45 -52.45
N GLU A 3 1.26 40.07 -51.44
CA GLU A 3 1.49 39.27 -50.20
C GLU A 3 0.12 38.69 -49.75
N ALA A 4 -0.08 37.40 -49.46
CA ALA A 4 0.42 36.57 -48.35
C ALA A 4 -0.04 37.01 -46.93
N THR A 5 -1.04 36.28 -46.43
CA THR A 5 -1.16 35.77 -45.05
C THR A 5 -1.28 36.77 -43.88
N LYS A 6 -2.51 37.08 -43.45
CA LYS A 6 -2.74 37.69 -42.11
C LYS A 6 -3.87 37.08 -41.28
N ASP A 7 -4.84 36.37 -41.89
CA ASP A 7 -6.04 35.93 -41.16
C ASP A 7 -5.95 34.56 -40.43
N GLU A 8 -5.01 33.67 -40.77
CA GLU A 8 -4.95 32.34 -40.12
C GLU A 8 -4.18 32.32 -38.79
N ARG A 9 -3.53 33.42 -38.38
CA ARG A 9 -2.68 33.49 -37.18
C ARG A 9 -3.44 33.86 -35.90
N ALA A 10 -4.73 34.17 -35.97
CA ALA A 10 -5.52 34.61 -34.82
C ALA A 10 -6.11 33.47 -33.96
N LYS A 11 -6.04 32.20 -34.40
CA LYS A 11 -6.69 31.06 -33.71
C LYS A 11 -5.76 30.04 -33.04
N ARG A 12 -4.44 30.24 -33.06
CA ARG A 12 -3.45 29.33 -32.45
C ARG A 12 -2.72 29.87 -31.22
N ALA A 13 -3.30 30.84 -30.52
CA ALA A 13 -2.79 31.29 -29.22
C ALA A 13 -3.67 30.74 -28.08
N ARG A 14 -3.76 29.40 -27.94
CA ARG A 14 -3.94 28.83 -26.60
C ARG A 14 -2.60 29.03 -25.90
N ALA A 15 -2.46 30.20 -25.29
CA ALA A 15 -1.32 30.51 -24.45
C ALA A 15 -1.22 29.44 -23.37
N HIS A 16 -0.16 28.65 -23.45
CA HIS A 16 0.33 27.86 -22.35
C HIS A 16 0.66 28.83 -21.22
N VAL A 17 -0.23 28.93 -20.24
CA VAL A 17 0.05 29.61 -18.98
C VAL A 17 0.95 28.64 -18.19
N PRO A 18 2.21 28.99 -17.87
CA PRO A 18 2.94 28.25 -16.87
C PRO A 18 2.26 28.52 -15.53
N ALA A 19 1.73 27.47 -14.90
CA ALA A 19 1.24 27.52 -13.53
C ALA A 19 2.45 27.74 -12.61
N SER A 20 2.79 29.00 -12.35
CA SER A 20 3.52 29.38 -11.15
C SER A 20 2.51 29.46 -10.01
N ASP A 21 2.13 28.29 -9.50
CA ASP A 21 1.46 28.15 -8.21
C ASP A 21 2.50 28.43 -7.12
N VAL A 22 2.66 29.71 -6.76
CA VAL A 22 3.21 30.06 -5.45
C VAL A 22 2.00 30.25 -4.55
N PRO A 23 1.73 29.31 -3.61
CA PRO A 23 0.57 29.42 -2.73
C PRO A 23 0.68 30.67 -1.86
N ASP A 24 -0.34 31.52 -1.91
CA ASP A 24 -0.49 32.68 -1.04
C ASP A 24 -0.74 32.21 0.40
N PRO A 25 0.14 32.53 1.38
CA PRO A 25 0.01 32.05 2.75
C PRO A 25 -1.16 32.67 3.52
N ALA A 26 -1.87 33.66 2.94
CA ALA A 26 -2.95 34.38 3.61
C ALA A 26 -4.37 33.84 3.33
N ALA A 27 -4.52 32.81 2.49
CA ALA A 27 -5.82 32.26 2.07
C ALA A 27 -6.14 30.85 2.61
N SER A 28 -5.40 30.35 3.60
CA SER A 28 -5.72 29.08 4.28
C SER A 28 -6.53 29.31 5.56
N ASP A 29 -7.80 29.69 5.42
CA ASP A 29 -8.83 29.48 6.47
C ASP A 29 -9.69 28.24 6.18
N GLY A 30 -9.17 27.34 5.34
CA GLY A 30 -9.61 25.95 5.30
C GLY A 30 -8.94 25.24 6.44
N SER A 31 -9.72 24.77 7.42
CA SER A 31 -9.30 23.74 8.36
C SER A 31 -8.56 22.65 7.57
N HIS A 32 -7.22 22.68 7.61
CA HIS A 32 -6.43 21.50 7.35
C HIS A 32 -6.86 20.54 8.45
N VAL A 33 -7.81 19.67 8.13
CA VAL A 33 -8.24 18.58 9.00
C VAL A 33 -6.95 17.89 9.41
N GLN A 34 -6.59 18.03 10.69
CA GLN A 34 -5.32 17.54 11.18
C GLN A 34 -5.25 16.03 10.92
N GLY A 35 -4.43 15.64 9.95
CA GLY A 35 -3.83 14.30 9.84
C GLY A 35 -4.68 13.16 9.30
N GLY A 36 -5.76 13.41 8.55
CA GLY A 36 -6.57 12.35 7.95
C GLY A 36 -6.08 11.90 6.56
N CYS A 37 -5.90 10.61 6.36
CA CYS A 37 -5.61 10.00 5.06
C CYS A 37 -6.84 10.08 4.14
N PRO A 38 -6.73 10.56 2.88
CA PRO A 38 -7.88 10.80 2.01
C PRO A 38 -8.56 9.50 1.52
N VAL A 39 -7.91 8.36 1.73
CA VAL A 39 -8.42 7.04 1.37
C VAL A 39 -9.20 6.46 2.54
N ALA A 40 -10.51 6.24 2.33
CA ALA A 40 -11.34 5.53 3.28
C ALA A 40 -10.76 4.14 3.54
N TRP A 41 -10.51 3.81 4.81
CA TRP A 41 -10.00 2.51 5.25
C TRP A 41 -8.60 2.14 4.73
N CYS A 42 -7.70 3.12 4.61
CA CYS A 42 -6.29 2.82 4.36
C CYS A 42 -5.65 2.12 5.59
N PRO A 43 -5.17 0.87 5.48
CA PRO A 43 -4.62 0.12 6.62
C PRO A 43 -3.34 0.76 7.18
N ILE A 44 -2.55 1.42 6.33
CA ILE A 44 -1.34 2.14 6.76
C ILE A 44 -1.74 3.32 7.65
N CYS A 45 -2.69 4.11 7.19
CA CYS A 45 -3.14 5.30 7.91
C CYS A 45 -3.81 4.91 9.23
N MET A 46 -4.60 3.82 9.25
CA MET A 46 -5.13 3.26 10.50
C MET A 46 -4.01 2.82 11.46
N ALA A 47 -2.99 2.13 10.96
CA ALA A 47 -1.86 1.72 11.78
C ALA A 47 -1.12 2.93 12.37
N VAL A 48 -0.87 3.97 11.55
CA VAL A 48 -0.24 5.22 12.00
C VAL A 48 -1.07 5.89 13.10
N THR A 49 -2.38 6.04 12.92
CA THR A 49 -3.27 6.59 13.95
C THR A 49 -3.26 5.75 15.24
N ALA A 50 -3.15 4.43 15.13
CA ALA A 50 -3.09 3.54 16.29
C ALA A 50 -1.76 3.66 17.07
N VAL A 51 -0.64 3.96 16.41
CA VAL A 51 0.68 4.10 17.06
C VAL A 51 1.03 5.52 17.49
N GLN A 52 0.37 6.54 16.93
CA GLN A 52 0.56 7.96 17.31
C GLN A 52 0.51 8.26 18.82
N PRO A 53 -0.39 7.67 19.64
CA PRO A 53 -0.42 7.95 21.08
C PRO A 53 0.66 7.19 21.87
N LEU A 54 1.47 6.33 21.25
CA LEU A 54 2.48 5.54 21.94
C LEU A 54 3.75 6.35 22.21
N LYS A 55 4.43 6.03 23.32
CA LYS A 55 5.77 6.56 23.59
C LYS A 55 6.78 5.94 22.62
N PRO A 56 7.79 6.71 22.15
CA PRO A 56 8.80 6.22 21.21
C PRO A 56 9.52 4.98 21.74
N GLU A 57 9.85 4.96 23.04
CA GLU A 57 10.45 3.80 23.73
C GLU A 57 9.62 2.52 23.54
N VAL A 58 8.29 2.61 23.60
CA VAL A 58 7.42 1.44 23.45
C VAL A 58 7.43 0.95 22.00
N ILE A 59 7.47 1.87 21.04
CA ILE A 59 7.54 1.55 19.61
C ILE A 59 8.83 0.77 19.31
N GLU A 60 9.97 1.18 19.86
CA GLU A 60 11.24 0.47 19.66
C GLU A 60 11.19 -0.98 20.17
N HIS A 61 10.64 -1.20 21.36
CA HIS A 61 10.47 -2.54 21.92
C HIS A 61 9.50 -3.39 21.09
N LEU A 62 8.39 -2.79 20.63
CA LEU A 62 7.42 -3.45 19.76
C LEU A 62 8.01 -3.79 18.38
N LEU A 63 8.86 -2.95 17.80
CA LEU A 63 9.53 -3.23 16.53
C LEU A 63 10.54 -4.38 16.68
N LYS A 64 11.30 -4.39 17.78
CA LYS A 64 12.24 -5.47 18.08
C LYS A 64 11.52 -6.81 18.26
N ALA A 65 10.49 -6.85 19.11
CA ALA A 65 9.69 -8.06 19.33
C ALA A 65 8.86 -8.44 18.10
N GLY A 66 8.34 -7.45 17.38
CA GLY A 66 7.53 -7.64 16.17
C GLY A 66 8.31 -8.31 15.05
N THR A 67 9.61 -8.05 14.93
CA THR A 67 10.45 -8.71 13.92
C THR A 67 10.54 -10.21 14.15
N GLU A 68 10.76 -10.64 15.40
CA GLU A 68 10.79 -12.07 15.76
C GLU A 68 9.43 -12.73 15.56
N MET A 69 8.34 -12.02 15.92
CA MET A 69 6.98 -12.47 15.68
C MET A 69 6.67 -12.63 14.18
N LEU A 70 7.10 -11.69 13.33
CA LEU A 70 6.88 -11.75 11.89
C LEU A 70 7.63 -12.92 11.24
N LEU A 71 8.83 -13.26 11.72
CA LEU A 71 9.57 -14.44 11.26
C LEU A 71 8.82 -15.73 11.63
N ALA A 72 8.30 -15.83 12.85
CA ALA A 72 7.48 -16.97 13.25
C ALA A 72 6.17 -17.05 12.44
N PHE A 73 5.51 -15.91 12.23
CA PHE A 73 4.27 -15.82 11.46
C PHE A 73 4.46 -16.20 9.99
N ARG A 74 5.60 -15.85 9.39
CA ARG A 74 5.96 -16.29 8.04
C ARG A 74 5.96 -17.82 7.92
N GLY A 75 6.49 -18.54 8.91
CA GLY A 75 6.45 -20.01 8.92
C GLY A 75 5.01 -20.56 8.90
N VAL A 76 4.07 -19.88 9.55
CA VAL A 76 2.65 -20.24 9.51
C VAL A 76 2.04 -19.98 8.12
N ILE A 77 2.37 -18.85 7.49
CA ILE A 77 1.91 -18.55 6.12
C ILE A 77 2.47 -19.59 5.14
N ASP A 78 3.77 -19.88 5.20
CA ASP A 78 4.42 -20.83 4.29
C ASP A 78 3.80 -22.23 4.42
N ALA A 79 3.49 -22.69 5.65
CA ALA A 79 2.80 -23.96 5.89
C ALA A 79 1.37 -23.99 5.29
N ARG A 80 0.65 -22.86 5.29
CA ARG A 80 -0.67 -22.75 4.66
C ARG A 80 -0.60 -22.58 3.15
N ALA A 81 0.44 -21.94 2.65
CA ALA A 81 0.65 -21.77 1.22
C ALA A 81 0.89 -23.12 0.53
N GLU A 82 1.63 -24.03 1.17
CA GLU A 82 1.82 -25.41 0.70
C GLU A 82 0.49 -26.19 0.61
N GLU A 83 -0.43 -25.98 1.56
CA GLU A 83 -1.76 -26.60 1.55
C GLU A 83 -2.64 -26.07 0.39
N LEU A 84 -2.46 -24.81 -0.01
CA LEU A 84 -3.23 -24.16 -1.08
C LEU A 84 -2.63 -24.39 -2.47
N HIS A 85 -1.34 -24.69 -2.54
CA HIS A 85 -0.63 -25.06 -3.76
C HIS A 85 -0.16 -26.51 -3.65
N PRO A 86 -1.06 -27.52 -3.78
CA PRO A 86 -0.62 -28.87 -4.03
C PRO A 86 0.15 -28.83 -5.35
N THR A 87 1.47 -28.91 -5.29
CA THR A 87 2.24 -29.23 -6.48
C THR A 87 1.69 -30.55 -7.01
N ASP A 88 1.37 -30.64 -8.31
CA ASP A 88 0.77 -31.81 -8.98
C ASP A 88 1.67 -33.07 -8.97
N GLY A 89 2.49 -33.25 -7.94
CA GLY A 89 3.49 -34.31 -7.82
C GLY A 89 3.87 -34.74 -6.41
N ASP A 90 3.30 -34.19 -5.33
CA ASP A 90 3.51 -34.81 -4.01
C ASP A 90 2.50 -35.95 -3.80
N GLN A 91 2.98 -37.18 -3.94
CA GLN A 91 2.26 -38.39 -3.57
C GLN A 91 2.16 -38.55 -2.04
N SER A 92 1.77 -37.50 -1.31
CA SER A 92 1.14 -37.66 -0.01
C SER A 92 -0.31 -38.11 -0.22
N GLY A 93 -0.46 -39.34 -0.73
CA GLY A 93 -1.74 -40.03 -0.70
C GLY A 93 -2.22 -40.20 0.76
N PRO A 94 -3.54 -40.33 0.99
CA PRO A 94 -4.07 -40.56 2.33
C PRO A 94 -3.34 -41.75 2.95
N THR A 95 -2.87 -41.60 4.19
CA THR A 95 -2.17 -42.63 4.95
C THR A 95 -3.05 -43.87 4.92
N ARG A 96 -2.70 -44.84 4.06
CA ARG A 96 -3.46 -46.07 3.90
C ARG A 96 -3.26 -46.85 5.18
N LEU A 97 -4.31 -46.88 6.01
CA LEU A 97 -4.36 -47.72 7.20
C LEU A 97 -4.45 -49.16 6.72
N GLU A 98 -3.31 -49.84 6.67
CA GLU A 98 -3.27 -51.27 6.45
C GLU A 98 -3.64 -52.00 7.75
N LYS A 99 -4.55 -52.97 7.63
CA LYS A 99 -5.03 -53.76 8.75
C LYS A 99 -3.89 -54.60 9.32
N ILE A 100 -3.58 -54.40 10.60
CA ILE A 100 -2.66 -55.27 11.33
C ILE A 100 -3.45 -56.53 11.68
N ASP A 101 -3.14 -57.66 11.04
CA ASP A 101 -3.65 -58.96 11.49
C ASP A 101 -2.84 -59.38 12.73
N ILE A 102 -3.49 -59.29 13.88
CA ILE A 102 -3.04 -59.85 15.15
C ILE A 102 -3.47 -61.32 15.13
N GLY A 103 -2.57 -62.18 14.65
CA GLY A 103 -2.68 -63.64 14.70
C GLY A 103 -1.91 -64.21 15.86
#